data_AF-A0A923R135-F1
#
_entry.id   AF-A0A923R135-F1
#
_cell.length_a   1.000
_cell.length_b   1.000
_cell.length_c   1.000
_cell.angle_alpha   90.00
_cell.angle_beta   90.00
_cell.angle_gamma   90.00
#
_symmetry.space_group_name_H-M   'P 1'
#
loop_
_entity.id
_entity.type
_entity.pdbx_description
1 polymer ?
#
loop_
_entity_poly.entity_id
_entity_poly.type
_entity_poly.pdbx_seq_one_letter_code
_entity_poly.pdbx_strand_id
1 'polypeptide(L)'
;MKDVNKVILIGRLGADPILRETKTGGVVVHFPVATSRRIKSTEPTENEEVKPMAEETQWHRIVAWGRQGETCAQYLKKGQKVYVEGTILSRRYEAKDGSEKTSFEVIAETVSFLGGNRSETSLSEKEGEEKLMERALA
;
A
#
# COMPACT_ATOMS: atom_id res chain seq x y z
N MET A 1 -0.90 -27.56 -18.38
CA MET A 1 -1.77 -26.42 -18.71
C MET A 1 -0.97 -25.15 -18.43
N LYS A 2 -1.04 -24.11 -19.27
CA LYS A 2 -0.31 -22.84 -19.07
C LYS A 2 -1.33 -21.77 -18.70
N ASP A 3 -1.67 -21.70 -17.43
CA ASP A 3 -2.56 -20.68 -16.90
C ASP A 3 -1.75 -19.46 -16.44
N VAL A 4 -2.37 -18.29 -16.46
CA VAL A 4 -1.75 -17.04 -16.00
C VAL A 4 -2.58 -16.47 -14.86
N ASN A 5 -1.95 -16.36 -13.69
CA ASN A 5 -2.45 -15.58 -12.56
C ASN A 5 -1.50 -14.40 -12.39
N LYS A 6 -1.98 -13.17 -12.57
CA LYS A 6 -1.18 -11.97 -12.44
C LYS A 6 -2.03 -10.82 -11.91
N VAL A 7 -1.50 -10.14 -10.90
CA VAL A 7 -2.09 -8.97 -10.25
C VAL A 7 -1.10 -7.82 -10.38
N ILE A 8 -1.58 -6.67 -10.81
CA ILE A 8 -0.81 -5.43 -10.90
C ILE A 8 -1.63 -4.33 -10.23
N LEU A 9 -1.06 -3.66 -9.23
CA LEU A 9 -1.73 -2.64 -8.44
C LEU A 9 -0.84 -1.42 -8.30
N ILE A 10 -1.44 -0.24 -8.42
CA ILE A 10 -0.84 1.02 -8.00
C ILE A 10 -1.80 1.67 -7.02
N GLY A 11 -1.39 1.82 -5.77
CA GLY A 11 -2.26 2.28 -4.70
C GLY A 11 -1.48 2.90 -3.55
N ARG A 12 -2.19 3.21 -2.46
CA ARG A 12 -1.58 3.76 -1.24
C ARG A 12 -1.78 2.83 -0.06
N LEU A 13 -0.80 2.78 0.83
CA LEU A 13 -0.91 2.02 2.07
C LEU A 13 -2.02 2.60 2.97
N GLY A 14 -2.95 1.75 3.43
CA GLY A 14 -3.96 2.13 4.41
C GLY A 14 -3.45 2.15 5.86
N ALA A 15 -2.42 1.37 6.13
CA ALA A 15 -1.80 1.19 7.42
C ALA A 15 -0.31 0.86 7.23
N ASP A 16 0.46 1.01 8.31
CA ASP A 16 1.86 0.60 8.31
C ASP A 16 2.00 -0.92 8.10
N PRO A 17 3.07 -1.39 7.45
CA PRO A 17 3.30 -2.82 7.29
C PRO A 17 3.51 -3.52 8.62
N ILE A 18 2.85 -4.67 8.79
CA ILE A 18 2.95 -5.50 9.99
C ILE A 18 3.85 -6.69 9.67
N LEU A 19 5.04 -6.70 10.27
CA LEU A 19 5.96 -7.83 10.20
C LEU A 19 5.53 -8.94 11.16
N ARG A 20 5.56 -10.18 10.69
CA ARG A 20 5.31 -11.38 11.47
C ARG A 20 6.34 -12.43 11.10
N GLU A 21 6.73 -13.21 12.10
CA GLU A 21 7.54 -14.40 11.90
C GLU A 21 6.63 -15.63 11.83
N THR A 22 6.90 -16.51 10.88
CA THR A 22 6.20 -17.79 10.79
C THR A 22 6.85 -18.81 11.71
N LYS A 23 6.09 -19.86 12.06
CA LYS A 23 6.59 -21.00 12.86
C LYS A 23 7.77 -21.72 12.21
N THR A 24 7.96 -21.55 10.90
CA THR A 24 9.05 -22.13 10.11
C THR A 24 10.27 -21.20 10.04
N GLY A 25 10.27 -20.07 10.75
CA GLY A 25 11.37 -19.09 10.75
C GLY A 25 11.38 -18.14 9.54
N GLY A 26 10.31 -18.11 8.74
CA GLY A 26 10.19 -17.19 7.61
C GLY A 26 9.62 -15.84 8.03
N VAL A 27 10.09 -14.76 7.41
CA VAL A 27 9.53 -13.42 7.59
C VAL A 27 8.39 -13.20 6.60
N VAL A 28 7.23 -12.77 7.12
CA VAL A 28 6.06 -12.38 6.34
C VAL A 28 5.60 -10.99 6.75
N VAL A 29 5.27 -10.16 5.77
CA VAL A 29 4.82 -8.78 5.99
C VAL A 29 3.47 -8.57 5.33
N HIS A 30 2.53 -8.03 6.09
CA HIS A 30 1.18 -7.73 5.65
C HIS A 30 0.93 -6.23 5.63
N PHE A 31 0.34 -5.73 4.54
CA PHE A 31 -0.11 -4.34 4.47
C PHE A 31 -1.32 -4.19 3.55
N PRO A 32 -2.30 -3.32 3.89
CA PRO A 32 -3.43 -3.02 3.04
C PRO A 32 -3.07 -1.93 2.01
N VAL A 33 -3.47 -2.14 0.75
CA VAL A 33 -3.34 -1.14 -0.32
C VAL A 33 -4.72 -0.72 -0.79
N ALA A 34 -4.98 0.58 -0.81
CA ALA A 34 -6.18 1.19 -1.37
C ALA A 34 -5.99 1.55 -2.84
N THR A 35 -6.99 1.22 -3.66
CA THR A 35 -7.15 1.75 -5.02
C THR A 35 -8.53 2.42 -5.12
N SER A 36 -8.60 3.60 -5.74
CA SER A 36 -9.84 4.38 -5.79
C SER A 36 -10.19 4.73 -7.24
N ARG A 37 -11.47 4.63 -7.58
CA ARG A 37 -12.00 5.03 -8.89
C ARG A 37 -13.10 6.07 -8.73
N ARG A 38 -13.09 7.11 -9.59
CA ARG A 38 -14.19 8.09 -9.68
C ARG A 38 -15.25 7.55 -10.62
N ILE A 39 -16.49 7.48 -10.13
CA ILE A 39 -17.64 7.03 -10.90
C ILE A 39 -18.50 8.24 -11.22
N LYS A 40 -18.83 8.41 -12.49
CA LYS A 40 -19.84 9.38 -12.91
C LYS A 40 -21.21 8.78 -12.62
N SER A 41 -22.04 9.48 -11.85
CA SER A 41 -23.43 9.09 -11.62
C SER A 41 -24.19 9.14 -12.95
N THR A 42 -24.78 8.02 -13.36
CA THR A 42 -25.51 7.87 -14.63
C THR A 42 -27.02 8.01 -14.48
N GLU A 43 -27.52 8.40 -13.30
CA GLU A 43 -28.94 8.62 -13.08
C GLU A 43 -29.36 9.97 -13.67
N PRO A 44 -30.30 10.02 -14.64
CA PRO A 44 -30.95 11.26 -15.01
C PRO A 44 -31.77 11.73 -13.81
N THR A 45 -31.48 12.92 -13.31
CA THR A 45 -32.34 13.57 -12.31
C THR A 45 -33.19 14.59 -13.06
N GLU A 46 -34.50 14.60 -12.82
CA GLU A 46 -35.46 15.53 -13.44
C GLU A 46 -35.18 17.01 -13.09
N ASN A 47 -34.32 17.28 -12.11
CA ASN A 47 -33.87 18.60 -11.72
C ASN A 47 -32.33 18.66 -11.84
N GLU A 48 -31.82 19.71 -12.47
CA GLU A 48 -30.40 19.97 -12.81
C GLU A 48 -29.46 20.16 -11.59
N GLU A 49 -29.51 19.28 -10.59
CA GLU A 49 -28.52 19.25 -9.51
C GLU A 49 -27.40 18.27 -9.86
N VAL A 50 -26.21 18.82 -10.11
CA VAL A 50 -24.99 18.05 -10.37
C VAL A 50 -24.65 17.23 -9.11
N LYS A 51 -25.00 15.93 -9.09
CA LYS A 51 -24.53 15.01 -8.03
C LYS A 51 -22.98 15.02 -8.01
N PRO A 52 -22.34 15.10 -6.83
CA PRO A 52 -20.89 14.93 -6.74
C PRO A 52 -20.48 13.54 -7.25
N MET A 53 -19.35 13.46 -7.97
CA MET A 53 -18.79 12.19 -8.41
C MET A 53 -18.60 11.25 -7.21
N ALA A 54 -19.13 10.03 -7.28
CA ALA A 54 -18.92 9.04 -6.24
C ALA A 54 -17.49 8.47 -6.35
N GLU A 55 -16.79 8.35 -5.22
CA GLU A 55 -15.47 7.70 -5.13
C GLU A 55 -15.64 6.31 -4.53
N GLU A 56 -15.29 5.28 -5.31
CA GLU A 56 -15.29 3.90 -4.84
C GLU A 56 -13.85 3.47 -4.54
N THR A 57 -13.59 3.12 -3.28
CA THR A 57 -12.28 2.65 -2.83
C THR A 57 -12.32 1.15 -2.55
N GLN A 58 -11.39 0.43 -3.17
CA GLN A 58 -11.17 -1.00 -3.00
C GLN A 58 -9.91 -1.22 -2.15
N TRP A 59 -10.00 -2.20 -1.24
CA TRP A 59 -8.93 -2.54 -0.32
C TRP A 59 -8.33 -3.90 -0.67
N HIS A 60 -7.01 -3.95 -0.83
CA HIS A 60 -6.29 -5.15 -1.23
C HIS A 60 -5.34 -5.56 -0.11
N ARG A 61 -5.43 -6.82 0.33
CA ARG A 61 -4.50 -7.38 1.32
C ARG A 61 -3.25 -7.87 0.60
N ILE A 62 -2.13 -7.19 0.80
CA ILE A 62 -0.84 -7.56 0.22
C ILE A 62 -0.03 -8.37 1.25
N VAL A 63 0.63 -9.42 0.77
CA VAL A 63 1.53 -10.28 1.55
C VAL A 63 2.87 -10.32 0.83
N ALA A 64 3.92 -9.84 1.49
CA ALA A 64 5.30 -9.90 0.99
C ALA A 64 6.15 -10.80 1.87
N TRP A 65 7.01 -11.61 1.26
CA TRP A 65 7.82 -12.62 1.93
C TRP A 65 9.32 -12.30 1.88
N GLY A 66 10.07 -12.83 2.85
CA GLY A 66 11.53 -12.75 2.89
C GLY A 66 12.06 -11.32 2.76
N ARG A 67 13.13 -11.15 1.98
CA ARG A 67 13.81 -9.86 1.79
C ARG A 67 12.88 -8.75 1.28
N GLN A 68 11.93 -9.08 0.40
CA GLN A 68 10.95 -8.11 -0.11
C GLN A 68 10.03 -7.65 1.03
N GLY A 69 9.60 -8.58 1.88
CA GLY A 69 8.83 -8.28 3.09
C GLY A 69 9.60 -7.38 4.05
N GLU A 70 10.83 -7.75 4.39
CA GLU A 70 11.72 -6.96 5.26
C GLU A 70 11.91 -5.53 4.75
N THR A 71 12.19 -5.38 3.46
CA THR A 71 12.32 -4.06 2.81
C THR A 71 11.02 -3.27 2.92
N CYS A 72 9.86 -3.91 2.68
CA CYS A 72 8.56 -3.27 2.88
C CYS A 72 8.38 -2.81 4.33
N ALA A 73 8.66 -3.66 5.33
CA ALA A 73 8.50 -3.30 6.73
C ALA A 73 9.43 -2.18 7.19
N GLN A 74 10.66 -2.14 6.66
CA GLN A 74 11.65 -1.13 7.00
C GLN A 74 11.31 0.25 6.43
N TYR A 75 10.91 0.31 5.16
CA TYR A 75 10.82 1.58 4.42
C TYR A 75 9.40 2.06 4.16
N LEU A 76 8.40 1.16 4.15
CA LEU A 76 7.02 1.57 3.89
C LEU A 76 6.32 2.08 5.15
N LYS A 77 5.49 3.11 4.95
CA LYS A 77 4.61 3.73 5.94
C LYS A 77 3.23 4.00 5.35
N LYS A 78 2.24 4.11 6.21
CA LYS A 78 0.86 4.49 5.89
C LYS A 78 0.85 5.71 4.96
N GLY A 79 0.00 5.66 3.94
CA GLY A 79 -0.19 6.74 2.97
C GLY A 79 0.80 6.77 1.81
N GLN A 80 1.94 6.06 1.91
CA GLN A 80 2.88 5.98 0.78
C GLN A 80 2.27 5.25 -0.41
N LYS A 81 2.62 5.71 -1.61
CA LYS A 81 2.16 5.12 -2.87
C LYS A 81 3.12 4.01 -3.27
N VAL A 82 2.57 2.90 -3.75
CA VAL A 82 3.32 1.71 -4.13
C VAL A 82 2.81 1.12 -5.44
N TYR A 83 3.73 0.53 -6.19
CA TYR A 83 3.46 -0.46 -7.23
C TYR A 83 3.60 -1.85 -6.61
N VAL A 84 2.64 -2.73 -6.89
CA VAL A 84 2.66 -4.13 -6.46
C VAL A 84 2.37 -5.01 -7.67
N GLU A 85 3.21 -6.02 -7.87
CA GLU A 85 3.01 -7.09 -8.85
C GLU A 85 3.09 -8.44 -8.14
N GLY A 86 2.22 -9.37 -8.50
CA GLY A 86 2.21 -10.71 -7.93
C GLY A 86 1.02 -11.54 -8.37
N THR A 87 0.53 -12.40 -7.49
CA THR A 87 -0.55 -13.35 -7.77
C THR A 87 -1.65 -13.28 -6.72
N ILE A 88 -2.89 -13.58 -7.10
CA ILE A 88 -3.99 -13.68 -6.12
C ILE A 88 -4.10 -15.11 -5.59
N LEU A 89 -4.20 -15.25 -4.27
CA LEU A 89 -4.44 -16.49 -3.56
C LEU A 89 -5.77 -16.42 -2.82
N SER A 90 -6.65 -17.38 -3.10
CA SER A 90 -7.85 -17.61 -2.30
C SER A 90 -7.57 -18.69 -1.26
N ARG A 91 -7.78 -18.39 0.02
CA ARG A 91 -7.72 -19.40 1.10
C ARG A 91 -9.06 -19.49 1.81
N ARG A 92 -9.49 -20.73 2.05
CA ARG A 92 -10.68 -21.00 2.87
C ARG A 92 -10.26 -21.18 4.32
N TYR A 93 -11.09 -20.70 5.23
CA TYR A 93 -10.89 -20.85 6.66
C TYR A 93 -12.25 -20.88 7.37
N GLU A 94 -12.30 -21.58 8.50
CA GLU A 94 -13.46 -21.60 9.37
C GLU A 94 -13.44 -20.36 10.26
N ALA A 95 -14.52 -19.59 10.24
CA ALA A 95 -14.70 -18.46 11.13
C ALA A 95 -15.12 -18.95 12.53
N LYS A 96 -15.04 -18.07 13.54
CA LYS A 96 -15.37 -18.41 14.94
C LYS A 96 -16.81 -18.91 15.13
N ASP A 97 -17.69 -18.60 14.19
CA ASP A 97 -19.10 -19.02 14.16
C ASP A 97 -19.32 -20.38 13.47
N GLY A 98 -18.24 -21.06 13.04
CA GLY A 98 -18.28 -22.33 12.32
C GLY A 98 -18.58 -22.20 10.82
N SER A 99 -18.73 -20.98 10.29
CA SER A 99 -18.97 -20.78 8.87
C SER A 99 -17.69 -20.84 8.03
N GLU A 100 -17.74 -21.50 6.88
CA GLU A 100 -16.63 -21.49 5.91
C GLU A 100 -16.57 -20.12 5.20
N LYS A 101 -15.44 -19.43 5.32
CA LYS A 101 -15.17 -18.15 4.66
C LYS A 101 -14.00 -18.29 3.70
N THR A 102 -14.05 -17.51 2.62
CA THR A 102 -12.93 -17.36 1.70
C THR A 102 -12.29 -15.99 1.90
N SER A 103 -10.97 -15.97 2.01
CA SER A 103 -10.19 -14.73 1.97
C SER A 103 -9.30 -14.71 0.74
N PHE A 104 -9.15 -13.52 0.17
CA PHE A 104 -8.30 -13.27 -0.98
C PHE A 104 -7.11 -12.43 -0.55
N GLU A 105 -5.92 -12.85 -0.95
CA GLU A 105 -4.66 -12.20 -0.61
C GLU A 105 -3.81 -12.07 -1.88
N VAL A 106 -3.11 -10.96 -2.03
CA VAL A 106 -2.16 -10.77 -3.14
C VAL A 106 -0.77 -11.10 -2.61
N ILE A 107 -0.19 -12.18 -3.12
CA ILE A 107 1.19 -12.55 -2.82
C ILE A 107 2.09 -11.72 -3.72
N ALA A 108 2.78 -10.74 -3.13
CA ALA A 108 3.63 -9.82 -3.87
C ALA A 108 4.95 -10.49 -4.26
N GLU A 109 5.23 -10.47 -5.56
CA GLU A 109 6.51 -10.87 -6.14
C GLU A 109 7.44 -9.66 -6.25
N THR A 110 6.88 -8.50 -6.60
CA THR A 110 7.61 -7.23 -6.70
C THR A 110 6.81 -6.12 -6.03
N VAL A 111 7.49 -5.29 -5.23
CA VAL A 111 6.94 -4.04 -4.70
C VAL A 111 7.93 -2.92 -5.02
N SER A 112 7.45 -1.84 -5.63
CA SER A 112 8.24 -0.64 -5.88
C SER A 112 7.62 0.55 -5.16
N PHE A 113 8.46 1.32 -4.47
CA PHE A 113 8.01 2.46 -3.69
C PHE A 113 7.89 3.67 -4.62
N LEU A 114 6.66 4.16 -4.80
CA LEU A 114 6.35 5.27 -5.70
C LEU A 114 6.31 6.57 -4.89
N GLY A 115 7.46 6.96 -4.38
CA GLY A 115 7.61 8.16 -3.57
C GLY A 115 9.02 8.22 -2.97
N GLY A 116 9.89 8.99 -3.61
CA GLY A 116 11.27 9.19 -3.18
C GLY A 116 11.61 10.67 -3.15
N ASN A 117 12.16 11.08 -2.01
CA ASN A 117 12.87 12.33 -1.71
C ASN A 117 12.06 13.54 -1.23
N ARG A 118 11.67 13.55 0.06
CA ARG A 118 11.33 14.81 0.74
C ARG A 118 11.81 14.96 2.19
N SER A 119 12.66 14.08 2.70
CA SER A 119 13.13 14.18 4.09
C SER A 119 14.65 14.26 4.30
N GLU A 120 15.48 13.92 3.31
CA GLU A 120 16.95 14.12 3.45
C GLU A 120 17.41 15.51 2.97
N THR A 121 16.69 16.15 2.06
CA THR A 121 17.04 17.50 1.59
C THR A 121 16.74 18.57 2.65
N SER A 122 15.66 18.45 3.42
CA SER A 122 15.24 19.50 4.38
C SER A 122 16.05 19.56 5.67
N LEU A 123 16.76 18.49 6.03
CA LEU A 123 17.63 18.46 7.22
C LEU A 123 19.03 19.00 6.88
N SER A 124 19.56 18.66 5.69
CA SER A 124 20.82 19.19 5.18
C SER A 124 20.77 20.68 4.88
N GLU A 125 19.63 21.21 4.42
CA GLU A 125 19.46 22.64 4.14
C GLU A 125 19.42 23.48 5.43
N LYS A 126 18.73 22.98 6.47
CA LYS A 126 18.67 23.67 7.77
C LYS A 126 20.02 23.73 8.49
N GLU A 127 20.78 22.63 8.51
CA GLU A 127 22.11 22.60 9.11
C GLU A 127 23.13 23.47 8.33
N GLY A 128 22.94 23.60 7.01
CA GLY A 128 23.73 24.47 6.15
C GLY A 128 23.47 25.96 6.40
N GLU A 129 22.19 26.35 6.50
CA GLU A 129 21.79 27.74 6.79
C GLU A 129 22.19 28.19 8.20
N GLU A 130 22.06 27.31 9.20
CA GLU A 130 22.41 27.60 10.60
C GLU A 130 23.93 27.84 10.75
N LYS A 131 24.77 27.01 10.10
CA LYS A 131 26.22 27.21 10.06
C LYS A 131 26.63 28.47 9.27
N LEU A 132 25.86 28.87 8.26
CA LEU A 132 26.13 30.09 7.50
C LEU A 132 25.78 31.34 8.31
N MET A 133 24.68 31.32 9.07
CA MET A 133 24.33 32.41 9.99
C MET A 133 25.34 32.56 11.12
N GLU A 134 25.77 31.45 11.73
CA GLU A 134 26.73 31.48 12.84
C GLU A 134 28.08 32.08 12.40
N ARG A 135 28.52 31.80 11.17
CA ARG A 135 29.74 32.38 10.58
C ARG A 135 29.59 33.84 10.13
N ALA A 136 28.38 34.33 9.92
CA ALA A 136 28.12 35.72 9.53
C ALA A 136 27.99 36.66 10.73
N LEU A 137 27.78 36.10 11.93
CA LEU A 137 27.64 36.83 13.20
C LEU A 137 28.93 36.85 14.04
N ALA A 138 29.99 36.16 13.60
CA ALA A 138 31.32 36.14 14.21
C ALA A 138 32.32 36.97 13.39
#